data_AF-A0A5C1HRN9-F1
#
_entry.id   AF-A0A5C1HRN9-F1
#
_cell.length_a   1.000
_cell.length_b   1.000
_cell.length_c   1.000
_cell.angle_alpha   90.00
_cell.angle_beta   90.00
_cell.angle_gamma   90.00
#
_symmetry.space_group_name_H-M   'P 1'
#
loop_
_entity.id
_entity.type
_entity.pdbx_description
1 polymer ?
#
loop_
_entity_poly.entity_id
_entity_poly.type
_entity_poly.pdbx_seq_one_letter_code
_entity_poly.pdbx_strand_id
1 'polypeptide(L)'
;MTTKKVKTIYWIGAALTSLWFAASGFGELTKNQFVWDITLKLGYPPHFIYILGVAKITGVAVLLTPNKFLRLKEWVFAGIFFDIIFAFLSKLAVLNFAATADAIVAFIMVSVTYIMFRKLYPAAYVKPAIA
;
A
#
# COMPACT_ATOMS: atom_id res chain seq x y z
N MET A 1 -20.76 13.80 2.50
CA MET A 1 -20.81 12.51 1.77
C MET A 1 -21.65 11.54 2.58
N THR A 2 -22.53 10.75 1.97
CA THR A 2 -23.32 9.75 2.73
C THR A 2 -22.44 8.55 3.10
N THR A 3 -22.72 7.90 4.24
CA THR A 3 -21.95 6.73 4.72
C THR A 3 -21.88 5.61 3.69
N LYS A 4 -22.96 5.39 2.92
CA LYS A 4 -22.99 4.42 1.81
C LYS A 4 -21.95 4.76 0.73
N LYS A 5 -21.88 6.03 0.29
CA LYS A 5 -20.91 6.49 -0.71
C LYS A 5 -19.47 6.32 -0.22
N VAL A 6 -19.18 6.70 1.02
CA VAL A 6 -17.85 6.53 1.63
C VAL A 6 -17.45 5.06 1.66
N LYS A 7 -18.38 4.18 2.07
CA LYS A 7 -18.16 2.73 2.10
C LYS A 7 -17.85 2.17 0.72
N THR A 8 -18.61 2.55 -0.29
CA THR A 8 -18.38 2.11 -1.68
C THR A 8 -17.00 2.55 -2.18
N ILE A 9 -16.62 3.82 -2.01
CA ILE A 9 -15.32 4.33 -2.47
C ILE A 9 -14.17 3.64 -1.74
N TYR A 10 -14.29 3.45 -0.42
CA TYR A 10 -13.30 2.70 0.35
C TYR A 10 -13.10 1.29 -0.18
N TRP A 11 -14.17 0.52 -0.39
CA TRP A 11 -14.06 -0.86 -0.84
C TRP A 11 -13.54 -0.98 -2.27
N ILE A 12 -13.91 -0.06 -3.16
CA ILE A 12 -13.32 0.01 -4.50
C ILE A 12 -11.82 0.30 -4.40
N GLY A 13 -11.42 1.31 -3.63
CA GLY A 13 -10.02 1.67 -3.43
C GLY A 13 -9.21 0.55 -2.76
N ALA A 14 -9.78 -0.12 -1.77
CA ALA A 14 -9.18 -1.27 -1.10
C ALA A 14 -9.00 -2.45 -2.05
N ALA A 15 -9.99 -2.74 -2.91
CA ALA A 15 -9.90 -3.81 -3.90
C ALA A 15 -8.85 -3.50 -4.97
N LEU A 16 -8.82 -2.27 -5.51
CA LEU A 16 -7.83 -1.84 -6.50
C LEU A 16 -6.40 -1.85 -5.93
N THR A 17 -6.22 -1.28 -4.73
CA THR A 17 -4.93 -1.33 -4.01
C THR A 17 -4.51 -2.76 -3.78
N SER A 18 -5.44 -3.61 -3.33
CA SER A 18 -5.16 -5.03 -3.08
C SER A 18 -4.77 -5.77 -4.34
N LEU A 19 -5.46 -5.54 -5.45
CA LEU A 19 -5.14 -6.18 -6.73
C LEU A 19 -3.73 -5.80 -7.19
N TRP A 20 -3.39 -4.51 -7.13
CA TRP A 20 -2.08 -4.01 -7.53
C TRP A 20 -0.96 -4.58 -6.65
N PHE A 21 -1.11 -4.49 -5.33
CA PHE A 21 -0.10 -4.95 -4.38
C PHE A 21 -0.01 -6.48 -4.34
N ALA A 22 -1.11 -7.20 -4.56
CA ALA A 22 -1.08 -8.65 -4.68
C ALA A 22 -0.36 -9.08 -5.95
N ALA A 23 -0.60 -8.43 -7.09
CA ALA A 23 0.11 -8.73 -8.34
C ALA A 23 1.62 -8.48 -8.20
N SER A 24 2.01 -7.33 -7.63
CA SER A 24 3.41 -7.01 -7.33
C SER A 24 4.03 -8.04 -6.37
N GLY A 25 3.40 -8.27 -5.22
CA GLY A 25 3.93 -9.17 -4.19
C GLY A 25 4.00 -10.62 -4.66
N PHE A 26 3.03 -11.08 -5.46
CA PHE A 26 3.07 -12.40 -6.08
C PHE A 26 4.21 -12.50 -7.09
N GLY A 27 4.45 -11.46 -7.91
CA GLY A 27 5.59 -11.40 -8.82
C GLY A 27 6.94 -11.44 -8.08
N GLU A 28 7.03 -10.78 -6.93
CA GLU A 28 8.21 -10.80 -6.06
C GLU A 28 8.48 -12.22 -5.52
N LEU A 29 7.44 -12.94 -5.07
CA LEU A 29 7.57 -14.30 -4.54
C LEU A 29 7.83 -15.37 -5.61
N THR A 30 7.29 -15.18 -6.81
CA THR A 30 7.38 -16.15 -7.91
C THR A 30 8.61 -15.96 -8.81
N LYS A 31 9.52 -15.03 -8.47
CA LYS A 31 10.66 -14.67 -9.33
C LYS A 31 10.25 -14.20 -10.72
N ASN A 32 9.13 -13.47 -10.82
CA ASN A 32 8.71 -12.91 -12.10
C ASN A 32 9.79 -11.93 -12.61
N GLN A 33 10.32 -12.20 -13.82
CA GLN A 33 11.44 -11.44 -14.38
C GLN A 33 11.16 -9.94 -14.47
N PHE A 34 9.94 -9.53 -14.82
CA PHE A 34 9.61 -8.11 -14.95
C PHE A 34 9.77 -7.36 -13.62
N VAL A 35 9.29 -7.94 -12.52
CA VAL A 35 9.38 -7.33 -11.18
C VAL A 35 10.79 -7.40 -10.62
N TRP A 36 11.47 -8.53 -10.85
CA TRP A 36 12.82 -8.77 -10.36
C TRP A 36 13.85 -7.89 -11.07
N ASP A 37 13.80 -7.79 -12.40
CA ASP A 37 14.76 -7.01 -13.17
C ASP A 37 14.70 -5.53 -12.79
N ILE A 38 13.51 -4.97 -12.58
CA ILE A 38 13.36 -3.59 -12.12
C ILE A 38 13.95 -3.43 -10.73
N THR A 39 13.56 -4.28 -9.78
CA THR A 39 13.99 -4.15 -8.38
C THR A 39 15.50 -4.34 -8.21
N LEU A 40 16.10 -5.28 -8.95
CA LEU A 40 17.55 -5.46 -9.00
C LEU A 40 18.27 -4.28 -9.67
N LYS A 41 17.73 -3.73 -10.76
CA LYS A 41 18.27 -2.51 -11.40
C LYS A 41 18.29 -1.31 -10.45
N LEU A 42 17.30 -1.22 -9.56
CA LEU A 42 17.25 -0.19 -8.52
C LEU A 42 18.28 -0.39 -7.39
N GLY A 43 19.04 -1.50 -7.41
CA GLY A 43 20.11 -1.80 -6.44
C GLY A 43 19.65 -2.59 -5.21
N TYR A 44 18.41 -3.07 -5.18
CA TYR A 44 17.92 -3.86 -4.04
C TYR A 44 18.40 -5.31 -4.12
N PRO A 45 18.81 -5.91 -2.99
CA PRO A 45 19.28 -7.29 -2.98
C PRO A 45 18.12 -8.30 -3.09
N PRO A 46 18.35 -9.53 -3.62
CA PRO A 46 17.31 -10.55 -3.79
C PRO A 46 16.49 -10.89 -2.55
N HIS A 47 17.10 -10.91 -1.36
CA HIS A 47 16.37 -11.23 -0.12
C HIS A 47 15.32 -10.15 0.23
N PHE A 48 15.61 -8.89 -0.09
CA PHE A 48 14.67 -7.79 0.13
C PHE A 48 13.41 -7.97 -0.71
N ILE A 49 13.56 -8.44 -1.96
CA ILE A 49 12.45 -8.70 -2.88
C ILE A 49 11.45 -9.70 -2.26
N TYR A 50 11.94 -10.81 -1.68
CA TYR A 50 11.06 -11.77 -1.00
C TYR A 50 10.37 -11.20 0.23
N ILE A 51 11.11 -10.50 1.08
CA ILE A 51 10.57 -9.91 2.31
C ILE A 51 9.46 -8.91 1.94
N LEU A 52 9.69 -8.10 0.91
CA LEU A 52 8.69 -7.19 0.38
C LEU A 52 7.47 -7.94 -0.14
N GLY A 53 7.67 -9.03 -0.88
CA GLY A 53 6.57 -9.86 -1.40
C GLY A 53 5.70 -10.43 -0.30
N VAL A 54 6.29 -10.99 0.75
CA VAL A 54 5.56 -11.50 1.92
C VAL A 54 4.80 -10.36 2.61
N ALA A 55 5.43 -9.19 2.80
CA ALA A 55 4.80 -8.03 3.42
C ALA A 55 3.60 -7.53 2.60
N LYS A 56 3.70 -7.49 1.26
CA LYS A 56 2.60 -7.08 0.38
C LYS A 56 1.43 -8.06 0.47
N ILE A 57 1.67 -9.36 0.38
CA ILE A 57 0.60 -10.38 0.44
C ILE A 57 -0.11 -10.37 1.79
N THR A 58 0.64 -10.29 2.90
CA THR A 58 0.06 -10.20 4.25
C THR A 58 -0.72 -8.90 4.46
N GLY A 59 -0.20 -7.77 3.96
CA GLY A 59 -0.90 -6.49 3.97
C GLY A 59 -2.22 -6.52 3.19
N VAL A 60 -2.24 -7.16 2.02
CA VAL A 60 -3.46 -7.35 1.23
C VAL A 60 -4.50 -8.19 1.98
N ALA A 61 -4.08 -9.30 2.59
CA ALA A 61 -4.99 -10.13 3.39
C ALA A 61 -5.65 -9.35 4.53
N VAL A 62 -4.88 -8.51 5.22
CA VAL A 62 -5.40 -7.62 6.28
C VAL A 62 -6.34 -6.56 5.70
N LEU A 63 -5.98 -5.93 4.58
CA LEU A 63 -6.77 -4.85 3.98
C LEU A 63 -8.15 -5.35 3.53
N LEU A 64 -8.21 -6.52 2.89
CA LEU A 64 -9.43 -7.14 2.39
C LEU A 64 -10.31 -7.76 3.48
N THR A 65 -9.77 -8.01 4.68
CA THR A 65 -10.58 -8.55 5.78
C THR A 65 -11.61 -7.49 6.24
N PRO A 66 -12.93 -7.75 6.12
CA PRO A 66 -13.95 -6.75 6.43
C PRO A 66 -14.09 -6.53 7.94
N ASN A 67 -14.22 -5.26 8.34
CA ASN A 67 -14.56 -4.83 9.71
C ASN A 67 -13.70 -5.43 10.85
N LYS A 68 -12.48 -5.91 10.56
CA LYS A 68 -11.53 -6.43 11.55
C LYS A 68 -10.18 -5.74 11.43
N PHE A 69 -9.35 -5.92 12.46
CA PHE A 69 -7.94 -5.50 12.50
C PHE A 69 -7.72 -4.01 12.22
N LEU A 70 -8.59 -3.11 12.68
CA LEU A 70 -8.53 -1.67 12.35
C LEU A 70 -7.15 -1.04 12.64
N ARG A 71 -6.52 -1.39 13.77
CA ARG A 71 -5.15 -0.94 14.10
C ARG A 71 -4.10 -1.50 13.14
N LEU A 72 -4.23 -2.75 12.72
CA LEU A 72 -3.30 -3.36 11.77
C LEU A 72 -3.51 -2.79 10.35
N LYS A 73 -4.74 -2.39 9.99
CA LYS A 73 -4.99 -1.68 8.73
C LYS A 73 -4.25 -0.34 8.67
N GLU A 74 -4.12 0.37 9.79
CA GLU A 74 -3.27 1.56 9.86
C GLU A 74 -1.80 1.23 9.54
N TRP A 75 -1.29 0.10 10.03
CA TRP A 75 0.07 -0.35 9.71
C TRP A 75 0.20 -0.73 8.24
N VAL A 76 -0.81 -1.36 7.66
CA VAL A 76 -0.85 -1.66 6.22
C VAL A 76 -0.83 -0.38 5.39
N PHE A 77 -1.64 0.63 5.74
CA PHE A 77 -1.63 1.91 5.04
C PHE A 77 -0.27 2.61 5.16
N ALA A 78 0.35 2.58 6.35
CA ALA A 78 1.70 3.13 6.54
C ALA A 78 2.75 2.37 5.71
N GLY A 79 2.71 1.04 5.72
CA GLY A 79 3.64 0.21 4.94
C GLY A 79 3.52 0.44 3.44
N ILE A 80 2.29 0.48 2.91
CA ILE A 80 2.01 0.81 1.51
C ILE A 80 2.49 2.22 1.16
N PHE A 81 2.27 3.18 2.06
CA PHE A 81 2.73 4.56 1.87
C PHE A 81 4.26 4.64 1.74
N PHE A 82 5.00 3.98 2.62
CA PHE A 82 6.46 3.96 2.54
C PHE A 82 6.98 3.18 1.33
N ASP A 83 6.36 2.05 0.98
CA ASP A 83 6.69 1.28 -0.24
C ASP A 83 6.60 2.16 -1.49
N ILE A 84 5.50 2.93 -1.63
CA ILE A 84 5.30 3.84 -2.76
C ILE A 84 6.34 4.96 -2.77
N ILE A 85 6.64 5.56 -1.62
CA ILE A 85 7.65 6.64 -1.53
C ILE A 85 9.03 6.13 -1.90
N PHE A 86 9.44 4.97 -1.37
CA PHE A 86 10.74 4.39 -1.69
C PHE A 86 10.82 3.97 -3.15
N ALA A 87 9.77 3.37 -3.70
CA ALA A 87 9.71 3.07 -5.13
C ALA A 87 9.82 4.34 -5.99
N PHE A 88 9.12 5.42 -5.64
CA PHE A 88 9.19 6.70 -6.34
C PHE A 88 10.62 7.26 -6.33
N LEU A 89 11.23 7.40 -5.15
CA LEU A 89 12.55 7.98 -4.99
C LEU A 89 13.65 7.13 -5.66
N SER A 90 13.59 5.80 -5.52
CA SER A 90 14.54 4.91 -6.18
C SER A 90 14.46 4.99 -7.70
N LYS A 91 13.24 4.98 -8.27
CA LYS A 91 13.06 5.11 -9.72
C LYS A 91 13.50 6.47 -10.23
N LEU A 92 13.24 7.55 -9.48
CA LEU A 92 13.69 8.88 -9.84
C LEU A 92 15.22 8.98 -9.85
N ALA A 93 15.89 8.34 -8.89
CA ALA A 93 17.34 8.37 -8.75
C ALA A 93 18.09 7.50 -9.78
N VAL A 94 17.52 6.35 -10.16
CA VAL A 94 18.23 5.35 -10.99
C VAL A 94 17.71 5.30 -12.43
N LEU A 95 16.43 5.58 -12.65
CA LEU A 95 15.78 5.51 -13.97
C LEU A 95 15.54 6.92 -14.51
N ASN A 96 14.28 7.36 -14.54
CA ASN A 96 13.86 8.66 -15.04
C ASN A 96 12.48 9.01 -14.47
N PHE A 97 12.04 10.26 -14.66
CA PHE A 97 10.76 10.73 -14.16
C PHE A 97 9.57 9.95 -14.72
N ALA A 98 9.61 9.54 -15.99
CA ALA A 98 8.51 8.79 -16.61
C ALA A 98 8.28 7.43 -15.93
N ALA A 99 9.33 6.78 -15.43
CA ALA A 99 9.24 5.54 -14.69
C ALA A 99 8.53 5.67 -13.32
N THR A 100 8.33 6.89 -12.82
CA THR A 100 7.68 7.16 -11.51
C THR A 100 6.17 7.31 -11.59
N ALA A 101 5.58 7.32 -12.80
CA ALA A 101 4.16 7.59 -13.00
C ALA A 101 3.25 6.60 -12.26
N ASP A 102 3.64 5.33 -12.18
CA ASP A 102 2.90 4.30 -11.46
C ASP A 102 2.84 4.56 -9.95
N ALA A 103 3.95 5.01 -9.36
CA ALA A 103 4.02 5.39 -7.95
C ALA A 103 3.13 6.60 -7.64
N ILE A 104 3.06 7.59 -8.53
CA ILE A 104 2.17 8.76 -8.38
C ILE A 104 0.69 8.31 -8.39
N VAL A 105 0.31 7.45 -9.34
CA VAL A 105 -1.06 6.90 -9.42
C VAL A 105 -1.39 6.10 -8.16
N ALA A 106 -0.48 5.22 -7.72
CA ALA A 106 -0.65 4.44 -6.51
C ALA A 106 -0.79 5.34 -5.27
N PHE A 107 0.01 6.40 -5.17
CA PHE A 107 -0.03 7.35 -4.06
C PHE A 107 -1.39 8.05 -3.93
N ILE A 108 -1.92 8.56 -5.05
CA ILE A 108 -3.24 9.23 -5.08
C ILE A 108 -4.34 8.23 -4.70
N MET A 109 -4.31 7.04 -5.29
CA MET A 109 -5.30 5.98 -5.03
C MET A 109 -5.31 5.57 -3.56
N VAL A 110 -4.15 5.32 -2.96
CA VAL A 110 -4.03 4.91 -1.55
C VAL A 110 -4.42 6.06 -0.62
N SER A 111 -4.04 7.29 -0.93
CA SER A 111 -4.41 8.47 -0.14
C SER A 111 -5.93 8.65 -0.08
N VAL A 112 -6.62 8.54 -1.22
CA VAL A 112 -8.10 8.58 -1.26
C VAL A 112 -8.70 7.42 -0.46
N THR A 113 -8.16 6.21 -0.64
CA THR A 113 -8.63 5.01 0.07
C THR A 113 -8.49 5.17 1.58
N TYR A 114 -7.35 5.69 2.05
CA TYR A 114 -7.08 5.97 3.45
C TYR A 114 -8.02 7.04 4.03
N ILE A 115 -8.23 8.13 3.30
CA ILE A 115 -9.19 9.18 3.72
C ILE A 115 -10.59 8.59 3.91
N MET A 116 -11.04 7.71 3.00
CA MET A 116 -12.34 7.06 3.14
C MET A 116 -12.36 6.05 4.28
N PHE A 117 -11.26 5.32 4.51
CA PHE A 117 -11.10 4.44 5.67
C PHE A 117 -11.28 5.20 6.98
N ARG A 118 -10.59 6.33 7.14
CA ARG A 118 -10.67 7.20 8.34
C ARG A 118 -12.04 7.82 8.54
N LYS A 119 -12.79 8.08 7.45
CA LYS A 119 -14.18 8.52 7.52
C LYS A 119 -15.14 7.42 7.97
N LEU A 120 -14.86 6.15 7.65
CA LEU A 120 -15.67 5.00 8.07
C LEU A 120 -15.33 4.53 9.49
N TYR A 121 -14.05 4.62 9.86
CA TYR A 121 -13.53 4.17 11.15
C TYR A 121 -12.71 5.31 11.78
N PRO A 122 -13.36 6.33 12.37
CA PRO A 122 -12.66 7.40 13.06
C PRO A 122 -11.86 6.83 14.25
N ALA A 123 -10.58 7.19 14.40
CA ALA A 123 -9.89 6.89 15.65
C ALA A 123 -10.29 7.91 16.71
N ALA A 124 -10.76 7.42 17.85
CA ALA A 124 -10.88 8.20 19.07
C ALA A 124 -9.54 8.14 19.81
N TYR A 125 -8.89 9.29 20.00
CA TYR A 125 -7.78 9.43 20.92
C TYR A 125 -8.32 10.04 22.21
N VAL A 126 -8.35 9.24 23.28
CA VAL A 126 -8.76 9.74 24.60
C VAL A 126 -7.60 10.55 25.16
N LYS A 127 -7.83 11.84 25.41
CA LYS A 127 -6.88 12.67 26.15
C LYS A 127 -6.87 12.19 27.61
N PRO A 128 -5.73 11.75 28.18
CA PRO A 128 -5.69 11.38 29.58
C PRO A 128 -6.08 12.60 30.43
N ALA A 129 -6.92 12.40 31.44
CA ALA A 129 -7.19 13.43 32.43
C ALA A 129 -5.85 13.79 33.09
N ILE A 130 -5.51 15.07 33.07
CA ILE A 130 -4.32 15.59 33.75
C ILE A 130 -4.59 15.37 35.24
N ALA A 131 -3.78 14.51 35.88
CA ALA A 131 -3.78 14.31 37.32
C ALA A 131 -3.08 15.49 38.01
#